data_AF-A0A428XVY1-F1
#
_entry.id   AF-A0A428XVY1-F1
#
_cell.length_a   1.000
_cell.length_b   1.000
_cell.length_c   1.000
_cell.angle_alpha   90.00
_cell.angle_beta   90.00
_cell.angle_gamma   90.00
#
_symmetry.space_group_name_H-M   'P 1'
#
loop_
_entity.id
_entity.type
_entity.pdbx_description
1 polymer ?
#
loop_
_entity_poly.entity_id
_entity_poly.type
_entity_poly.pdbx_seq_one_letter_code
_entity_poly.pdbx_strand_id
1 'polypeptide(L)'
;MTDPRIEPADAEFVVSETGIDPAGLADDDLFRELASLYRTRLQTLRHGPEAALANHLRRTGELESEYLSRHPDREVDPTRLTQNF
;
A
#
# COMPACT_ATOMS: atom_id res chain seq x y z
N MET A 1 1.53 -25.81 36.25
CA MET A 1 0.12 -26.14 35.93
C MET A 1 -0.64 -24.83 36.02
N THR A 2 -0.81 -24.05 34.96
CA THR A 2 -0.72 -24.28 33.52
C THR A 2 -0.20 -22.98 32.89
N ASP A 3 0.80 -23.10 32.03
CA ASP A 3 1.06 -22.10 30.98
C ASP A 3 0.15 -22.49 29.80
N PRO A 4 -0.69 -21.56 29.32
CA PRO A 4 -1.12 -21.61 27.95
C PRO A 4 -0.80 -20.27 27.28
N ARG A 5 0.36 -20.23 26.61
CA ARG A 5 0.54 -19.78 25.23
C ARG A 5 -0.44 -18.66 24.86
N ILE A 6 -0.01 -17.41 25.02
CA ILE A 6 -0.59 -16.32 24.23
C ILE A 6 -0.19 -16.58 22.78
N GLU A 7 -1.11 -17.19 22.03
CA GLU A 7 -1.11 -17.23 20.58
C GLU A 7 -1.14 -15.76 20.08
N PRO A 8 -0.28 -15.33 19.14
CA PRO A 8 -0.44 -14.03 18.51
C PRO A 8 -1.57 -14.13 17.49
N ALA A 9 -2.83 -14.16 17.95
CA ALA A 9 -4.01 -14.22 17.08
C ALA A 9 -4.61 -12.83 16.79
N ASP A 10 -4.19 -11.80 17.53
CA ASP A 10 -4.76 -10.46 17.41
C ASP A 10 -3.65 -9.46 17.05
N ALA A 11 -3.15 -9.56 15.81
CA ALA A 11 -2.48 -8.41 15.22
C ALA A 11 -3.55 -7.31 15.06
N GLU A 12 -3.61 -6.38 16.02
CA GLU A 12 -4.46 -5.19 15.92
C GLU A 12 -4.11 -4.47 14.62
N PHE A 13 -4.95 -4.64 13.59
CA PHE A 13 -4.87 -3.86 12.36
C PHE A 13 -5.09 -2.41 12.73
N VAL A 14 -4.01 -1.64 12.83
CA VAL A 14 -4.08 -0.20 13.10
C VAL A 14 -4.76 0.45 11.89
N VAL A 15 -6.00 0.91 12.06
CA VAL A 15 -6.71 1.64 11.01
C VAL A 15 -6.16 3.06 11.00
N SER A 16 -5.42 3.42 9.95
CA SER A 16 -5.05 4.80 9.67
C SER A 16 -6.28 5.57 9.17
N GLU A 17 -6.21 6.91 9.21
CA GLU A 17 -7.28 7.79 8.72
C GLU A 17 -7.68 7.54 7.24
N THR A 18 -6.91 6.74 6.49
CA THR A 18 -7.24 6.32 5.11
C THR A 18 -7.79 4.91 4.95
N GLY A 19 -7.68 4.05 5.96
CA GLY A 19 -7.81 2.60 5.78
C GLY A 19 -6.86 1.84 6.70
N ILE A 20 -6.71 0.53 6.49
CA ILE A 20 -5.80 -0.30 7.30
C ILE A 20 -4.34 0.12 7.05
N ASP A 21 -3.51 0.20 8.10
CA ASP A 21 -2.07 0.40 8.00
C ASP A 21 -1.47 -0.58 6.98
N PRO A 22 -0.75 -0.08 5.95
CA PRO A 22 -0.13 -0.96 4.95
C PRO A 22 0.66 -2.13 5.53
N ALA A 23 1.35 -1.93 6.66
CA ALA A 23 2.14 -2.98 7.30
C ALA A 23 1.28 -4.17 7.78
N GLY A 24 -0.01 -3.92 8.07
CA GLY A 24 -0.96 -4.95 8.45
C GLY A 24 -1.60 -5.69 7.27
N LEU A 25 -1.48 -5.19 6.03
CA LEU A 25 -2.15 -5.82 4.87
C LEU A 25 -1.47 -7.13 4.46
N ALA A 26 -2.26 -8.13 4.08
CA ALA A 26 -1.75 -9.27 3.32
C ALA A 26 -1.33 -8.81 1.91
N ASP A 27 -0.39 -9.52 1.28
CA ASP A 27 0.15 -9.14 -0.04
C ASP A 27 -0.95 -8.99 -1.10
N ASP A 28 -1.89 -9.93 -1.19
CA ASP A 28 -3.01 -9.85 -2.14
C ASP A 28 -3.90 -8.62 -1.90
N ASP A 29 -4.08 -8.22 -0.64
CA ASP A 29 -4.85 -7.04 -0.28
C ASP A 29 -4.10 -5.75 -0.67
N LEU A 30 -2.79 -5.71 -0.42
CA LEU A 30 -1.91 -4.62 -0.83
C LEU A 30 -1.97 -4.40 -2.35
N PHE A 31 -1.78 -5.47 -3.14
CA PHE A 31 -1.84 -5.38 -4.60
C PHE A 31 -3.23 -5.01 -5.11
N ARG A 32 -4.29 -5.57 -4.52
CA ARG A 32 -5.67 -5.23 -4.90
C ARG A 32 -5.96 -3.75 -4.66
N GLU A 33 -5.50 -3.21 -3.54
CA GLU A 33 -5.74 -1.81 -3.21
C GLU A 33 -4.94 -0.86 -4.12
N LEU A 34 -3.64 -1.13 -4.33
CA LEU A 34 -2.81 -0.39 -5.29
C LEU A 34 -3.44 -0.37 -6.69
N ALA A 35 -3.89 -1.52 -7.19
CA ALA A 35 -4.55 -1.62 -8.49
C ALA A 35 -5.83 -0.77 -8.55
N SER A 36 -6.62 -0.74 -7.48
CA SER A 36 -7.82 0.09 -7.42
C SER A 36 -7.49 1.58 -7.48
N LEU A 37 -6.49 2.04 -6.71
CA LEU A 37 -6.05 3.44 -6.72
C LEU A 37 -5.49 3.85 -8.07
N TYR A 38 -4.63 3.04 -8.69
CA TYR A 38 -4.06 3.39 -10.00
C TYR A 38 -5.12 3.52 -11.10
N ARG A 39 -6.15 2.67 -11.06
CA ARG A 39 -7.27 2.74 -12.02
C ARG A 39 -8.02 4.07 -11.95
N THR A 40 -8.16 4.67 -10.77
CA THR A 40 -8.94 5.91 -10.58
C THR A 40 -8.09 7.18 -10.55
N ARG A 41 -6.76 7.07 -10.45
CA ARG A 41 -5.86 8.20 -10.16
C ARG A 41 -6.04 9.39 -11.10
N LEU A 42 -6.09 9.17 -12.41
CA LEU A 42 -6.25 10.27 -13.37
C LEU A 42 -7.61 10.96 -13.23
N GLN A 43 -8.67 10.21 -12.95
CA GLN A 43 -10.02 10.76 -12.76
C GLN A 43 -10.07 11.59 -11.47
N THR A 44 -9.53 11.08 -10.36
CA THR A 44 -9.44 11.82 -9.09
C THR A 44 -8.60 13.07 -9.24
N LEU A 45 -7.47 13.03 -9.97
CA LEU A 45 -6.62 14.19 -10.22
C LEU A 45 -7.35 15.30 -10.99
N ARG A 46 -8.09 14.94 -12.04
CA ARG A 46 -8.71 15.93 -12.93
C ARG A 46 -10.05 16.46 -12.42
N HIS A 47 -10.78 15.63 -11.67
CA HIS A 47 -12.20 15.86 -11.41
C HIS A 47 -12.62 15.61 -9.96
N GLY A 48 -11.72 15.09 -9.12
CA GLY A 48 -12.01 14.88 -7.71
C GLY A 48 -12.00 16.19 -6.92
N PRO A 49 -12.74 16.26 -5.80
CA PRO A 49 -12.55 17.34 -4.84
C PRO A 49 -11.15 17.26 -4.21
N GLU A 50 -10.64 18.41 -3.74
CA GLU A 50 -9.30 18.52 -3.16
C GLU A 50 -9.03 17.46 -2.06
N ALA A 51 -10.00 17.25 -1.17
CA ALA A 51 -9.89 16.25 -0.10
C ALA A 51 -9.73 14.81 -0.63
N ALA A 52 -10.41 14.47 -1.73
CA ALA A 52 -10.28 13.14 -2.34
C ALA A 52 -8.91 12.98 -3.00
N LEU A 53 -8.39 14.02 -3.65
CA LEU A 53 -7.05 14.00 -4.22
C LEU A 53 -5.98 13.86 -3.13
N ALA A 54 -6.06 14.66 -2.06
CA ALA A 54 -5.15 14.59 -0.93
C ALA A 54 -5.12 13.18 -0.32
N ASN A 55 -6.30 12.58 -0.11
CA ASN A 55 -6.43 11.23 0.40
C ASN A 55 -5.81 10.19 -0.56
N HIS A 56 -6.09 10.32 -1.87
CA HIS A 56 -5.58 9.41 -2.88
C HIS A 56 -4.04 9.46 -2.98
N LEU A 57 -3.45 10.66 -2.93
CA LEU A 57 -2.00 10.83 -2.96
C LEU A 57 -1.33 10.20 -1.75
N ARG A 58 -1.85 10.51 -0.55
CA ARG A 58 -1.35 9.96 0.70
C ARG A 58 -1.42 8.43 0.72
N ARG A 59 -2.58 7.85 0.41
CA ARG A 59 -2.76 6.40 0.40
C ARG A 59 -1.88 5.69 -0.60
N THR A 60 -1.74 6.26 -1.81
CA THR A 60 -0.89 5.65 -2.83
C THR A 60 0.55 5.62 -2.35
N GLY A 61 1.05 6.72 -1.77
CA GLY A 61 2.42 6.77 -1.24
C GLY A 61 2.66 5.81 -0.06
N GLU A 62 1.70 5.69 0.86
CA GLU A 62 1.73 4.73 1.98
C GLU A 62 1.87 3.28 1.46
N LEU A 63 1.03 2.87 0.51
CA LEU A 63 1.03 1.51 -0.04
C LEU A 63 2.25 1.24 -0.94
N GLU A 64 2.69 2.23 -1.74
CA GLU A 64 3.90 2.12 -2.54
C GLU A 64 5.13 1.95 -1.65
N SER A 65 5.22 2.71 -0.54
CA SER A 65 6.32 2.59 0.41
C SER A 65 6.38 1.19 1.02
N GLU A 66 5.23 0.63 1.39
CA GLU A 66 5.14 -0.73 1.91
C GLU A 66 5.55 -1.78 0.85
N TYR A 67 5.07 -1.64 -0.38
CA TYR A 67 5.50 -2.51 -1.48
C TYR A 67 7.02 -2.48 -1.67
N LEU A 68 7.64 -1.30 -1.66
CA LEU A 68 9.10 -1.16 -1.78
C LEU A 68 9.84 -1.78 -0.58
N SER A 69 9.28 -1.69 0.62
CA SER A 69 9.80 -2.31 1.84
C SER A 69 9.79 -3.84 1.74
N ARG A 70 8.68 -4.43 1.25
CA ARG A 70 8.54 -5.89 1.06
C ARG A 70 9.37 -6.44 -0.10
N HIS A 71 9.59 -5.62 -1.13
CA HIS A 71 10.25 -6.02 -2.37
C HIS A 71 11.46 -5.12 -2.70
N PRO A 72 12.53 -5.15 -1.87
CA PRO A 72 13.73 -4.36 -2.13
C PRO A 72 14.42 -4.78 -3.44
N ASP A 73 14.34 -6.07 -3.79
CA ASP A 73 14.91 -6.65 -5.02
C ASP A 73 13.86 -6.82 -6.14
N ARG A 74 12.84 -5.96 -6.18
CA ARG A 74 11.78 -6.05 -7.21
C ARG A 74 12.36 -6.06 -8.63
N GLU A 75 11.74 -6.83 -9.51
CA GLU A 75 12.13 -6.90 -10.91
C GLU A 75 11.98 -5.52 -11.57
N VAL A 76 13.07 -5.05 -12.18
CA VAL A 76 13.08 -3.84 -13.01
C VAL A 76 13.26 -4.30 -14.44
N ASP A 77 12.28 -4.01 -15.29
CA ASP A 77 12.34 -4.32 -16.70
C ASP A 77 13.54 -3.60 -17.35
N PRO A 78 14.56 -4.32 -17.84
CA PRO A 78 15.76 -3.70 -18.38
C PRO A 78 15.48 -2.85 -19.62
N THR A 79 14.37 -3.10 -20.34
CA THR A 79 13.96 -2.27 -21.48
C THR A 79 13.43 -0.90 -21.07
N ARG A 80 13.04 -0.73 -19.80
CA ARG A 80 12.59 0.54 -19.20
C ARG A 80 13.75 1.38 -18.67
N LEU A 81 14.95 0.83 -18.59
CA LEU A 81 16.17 1.55 -18.21
C LEU A 81 16.64 2.39 -19.42
N THR A 82 16.02 3.54 -19.63
CA THR A 82 16.46 4.48 -20.66
C THR A 82 17.55 5.37 -20.06
N GLN A 83 18.81 5.03 -20.33
CA GLN A 83 20.05 5.70 -19.85
C GLN A 83 20.48 5.36 -18.43
N ASN A 84 21.81 5.27 -18.25
CA ASN A 84 22.47 5.09 -16.96
C ASN A 84 22.01 6.16 -15.96
N PHE A 85 21.58 5.71 -14.78
CA PHE A 85 21.23 6.52 -13.61
C PHE A 85 22.49 6.96 -12.84
#